data_AF-A0A9P9UDC3-F1
#
_entry.id   AF-A0A9P9UDC3-F1
#
_cell.length_a   1.000
_cell.length_b   1.000
_cell.length_c   1.000
_cell.angle_alpha   90.00
_cell.angle_beta   90.00
_cell.angle_gamma   90.00
#
_symmetry.space_group_name_H-M   'P 1'
#
loop_
_entity.id
_entity.type
_entity.pdbx_description
1 polymer ?
#
loop_
_entity_poly.entity_id
_entity_poly.type
_entity_poly.pdbx_seq_one_letter_code
_entity_poly.pdbx_strand_id
1 'polypeptide(L)'
;KLPHNRLFRVEDTVVLLSVIQRRESKLVKCFDSCGINWNILENELQKWSRLSRFGKRLTFNIAFNYMETGDLATSARQGTKRGYSSAT
;
A
#
# COMPACT_ATOMS: atom_id res chain seq x y z
N LYS A 1 -11.60 4.11 -2.70
CA LYS A 1 -11.64 3.01 -3.70
C LYS A 1 -10.81 3.45 -4.90
N LEU A 2 -9.94 2.57 -5.43
CA LEU A 2 -9.19 2.86 -6.64
C LEU A 2 -10.10 2.77 -7.88
N PRO A 3 -9.92 3.63 -8.89
CA PRO A 3 -10.64 3.55 -10.16
C PRO A 3 -10.41 2.20 -10.86
N HIS A 4 -11.47 1.56 -11.36
CA HIS A 4 -11.37 0.24 -12.01
C HIS A 4 -10.80 0.29 -13.44
N ASN A 5 -10.71 1.48 -14.04
CA ASN A 5 -10.22 1.69 -15.41
C ASN A 5 -8.70 1.99 -15.49
N ARG A 6 -8.00 1.94 -14.36
CA ARG A 6 -6.59 2.30 -14.23
C ARG A 6 -5.78 1.11 -13.74
N LEU A 7 -4.55 1.03 -14.22
CA LEU A 7 -3.55 0.08 -13.77
C LEU A 7 -2.78 0.70 -12.62
N PHE A 8 -2.67 -0.06 -11.53
CA PHE A 8 -1.91 0.31 -10.36
C PHE A 8 -0.85 -0.74 -10.07
N ARG A 9 0.35 -0.30 -9.74
CA ARG A 9 1.42 -1.13 -9.19
C ARG A 9 1.50 -0.87 -7.69
N VAL A 10 1.66 -1.95 -6.92
CA VAL A 10 1.94 -1.83 -5.48
C VAL A 10 3.35 -1.28 -5.32
N GLU A 11 3.49 -0.22 -4.55
CA GLU A 11 4.78 0.35 -4.21
C GLU A 11 5.26 -0.28 -2.91
N ASP A 12 4.62 0.07 -1.81
CA ASP A 12 4.92 -0.46 -0.50
C ASP A 12 3.68 -0.49 0.41
N THR A 13 3.84 -1.14 1.55
CA THR A 13 2.89 -1.10 2.66
C THR A 13 3.58 -0.55 3.89
N VAL A 14 3.09 0.58 4.38
CA VAL A 14 3.59 1.21 5.60
C VAL A 14 2.68 0.81 6.76
N VAL A 15 3.27 0.18 7.75
CA VAL A 15 2.61 -0.19 9.00
C VAL A 15 3.14 0.66 10.13
N LEU A 16 2.20 1.25 10.87
CA LEU A 16 2.44 2.11 11.99
C LEU A 16 1.73 1.61 13.24
N LEU A 17 2.51 1.28 14.27
CA LEU A 17 2.02 0.96 15.59
C LEU A 17 2.47 2.05 16.57
N SER A 18 1.56 2.56 17.39
CA SER A 18 1.90 3.58 18.40
C SER A 18 1.09 3.41 19.68
N VAL A 19 1.66 3.84 20.81
CA VAL A 19 0.96 3.93 22.10
C VAL A 19 0.69 5.39 22.43
N ILE A 20 -0.58 5.77 22.58
CA ILE A 20 -0.95 7.13 22.98
C ILE A 20 -0.58 7.30 24.47
N GLN A 21 0.10 8.41 24.80
CA GLN A 21 0.42 8.90 26.17
C GLN A 21 1.80 8.59 26.78
N ARG A 22 2.81 8.17 26.00
CA ARG A 22 4.24 8.26 26.41
C ARG A 22 5.11 8.77 25.26
N ARG A 23 6.31 9.26 25.60
CA ARG A 23 7.41 9.46 24.64
C ARG A 23 7.62 8.18 23.83
N GLU A 24 7.08 8.16 22.61
CA GLU A 24 7.68 7.56 21.41
C GLU A 24 7.94 6.03 21.36
N SER A 25 7.13 5.16 21.97
CA SER A 25 7.10 3.77 21.46
C SER A 25 6.24 3.73 20.20
N LYS A 26 6.92 3.92 19.06
CA LYS A 26 6.35 3.85 17.73
C LYS A 26 7.12 2.81 16.92
N LEU A 27 6.44 1.76 16.46
CA LEU A 27 7.01 0.88 15.45
C LEU A 27 6.57 1.41 14.09
N VAL A 28 7.54 1.76 13.24
CA VAL A 28 7.33 2.05 11.83
C VAL A 28 7.98 0.90 11.05
N LYS A 29 7.20 0.21 10.22
CA LYS A 29 7.72 -0.82 9.31
C LYS A 29 7.19 -0.55 7.91
N CYS A 30 8.12 -0.53 6.95
CA CYS A 30 7.78 -0.58 5.55
C CYS A 30 7.98 -2.03 5.07
N PHE A 31 7.00 -2.55 4.35
CA PHE A 31 7.02 -3.87 3.73
C PHE A 31 6.91 -3.71 2.23
N ASP A 32 7.69 -4.49 1.49
CA ASP A 32 7.63 -4.48 0.04
C ASP A 32 6.27 -5.03 -0.44
N SER A 33 5.68 -4.35 -1.42
CA SER A 33 4.34 -4.69 -1.92
C SER A 33 3.31 -4.77 -0.77
N CYS A 34 2.44 -5.79 -0.78
CA CYS A 34 1.46 -6.05 0.29
C CYS A 34 1.92 -7.14 1.28
N GLY A 35 3.22 -7.50 1.27
CA GLY A 35 3.77 -8.63 2.01
C GLY A 35 4.02 -8.34 3.49
N ILE A 36 2.96 -8.04 4.26
CA ILE A 36 3.09 -7.74 5.70
C ILE A 36 3.54 -8.99 6.45
N ASN A 37 4.65 -8.87 7.20
CA ASN A 37 5.05 -9.91 8.15
C ASN A 37 4.26 -9.76 9.47
N TRP A 38 3.17 -10.52 9.57
CA TRP A 38 2.27 -10.49 10.72
C TRP A 38 2.93 -10.90 12.04
N ASN A 39 3.91 -11.81 12.02
CA ASN A 39 4.60 -12.26 13.23
C ASN A 39 5.35 -11.11 13.93
N ILE A 40 5.91 -10.17 13.18
CA ILE A 40 6.60 -9.01 13.75
C ILE A 40 5.59 -8.10 14.47
N LEU A 41 4.41 -7.91 13.88
CA LEU A 41 3.36 -7.05 14.43
C LEU A 41 2.72 -7.70 15.66
N GLU A 42 2.44 -9.00 15.61
CA GLU A 42 1.89 -9.75 16.74
C GLU A 42 2.84 -9.72 17.94
N ASN A 43 4.14 -9.93 17.71
CA ASN A 43 5.13 -9.87 18.79
C ASN A 43 5.19 -8.50 19.47
N GLU A 44 5.09 -7.39 18.72
CA GLU A 44 5.02 -6.05 19.34
C GLU A 44 3.71 -5.81 20.08
N LEU A 45 2.57 -6.24 19.52
CA LEU A 45 1.28 -6.14 20.19
C LEU A 45 1.25 -6.94 21.49
N GLN A 46 1.84 -8.14 21.52
CA GLN A 46 1.97 -8.94 22.73
C GLN A 46 2.83 -8.24 23.79
N LYS A 47 3.97 -7.64 23.41
CA LYS A 47 4.79 -6.84 24.35
C LYS A 47 4.03 -5.65 24.91
N TRP A 48 3.15 -5.03 24.12
CA TRP A 48 2.38 -3.86 24.52
C TRP A 48 1.04 -4.20 25.18
N SER A 49 0.65 -5.48 25.24
CA SER A 49 -0.59 -5.94 25.88
C SER A 49 -0.74 -5.43 27.31
N ARG A 50 0.36 -5.42 28.09
CA ARG A 50 0.39 -4.85 29.44
C ARG A 50 0.04 -3.36 29.47
N LEU A 51 0.46 -2.59 28.47
CA LEU A 51 0.20 -1.15 28.39
C LEU A 51 -1.30 -0.89 28.20
N SER A 52 -1.96 -1.71 27.38
CA SER A 52 -3.42 -1.65 27.23
C SER A 52 -4.15 -1.91 28.56
N ARG A 53 -3.67 -2.88 29.36
CA ARG A 53 -4.23 -3.14 30.70
C ARG A 53 -4.08 -1.97 31.67
N PHE A 54 -3.04 -1.14 31.50
CA PHE A 54 -2.85 0.11 32.27
C PHE A 54 -3.64 1.31 31.70
N GLY A 55 -4.66 1.06 30.88
CA GLY A 55 -5.53 2.10 30.31
C GLY A 55 -4.89 2.89 29.16
N LYS A 56 -3.78 2.41 28.58
CA LYS A 56 -3.17 3.05 27.42
C LYS A 56 -3.85 2.60 26.14
N ARG A 57 -3.96 3.52 25.17
CA ARG A 57 -4.55 3.24 23.87
C ARG A 57 -3.45 2.85 22.87
N LEU A 58 -3.58 1.67 22.31
CA LEU A 58 -2.76 1.21 21.19
C LEU A 58 -3.43 1.63 19.88
N THR A 59 -2.66 2.14 18.94
CA THR A 59 -3.11 2.51 17.60
C THR A 59 -2.34 1.70 16.58
N PHE A 60 -3.06 1.09 15.66
CA PHE A 60 -2.54 0.35 14.52
C PHE A 60 -3.06 0.97 13.23
N ASN A 61 -2.16 1.44 12.38
CA ASN A 61 -2.49 2.05 11.11
C ASN A 61 -1.69 1.34 10.01
N ILE A 62 -2.38 0.95 8.94
CA ILE A 62 -1.78 0.33 7.76
C ILE A 62 -2.13 1.23 6.57
N ALA A 63 -1.12 1.66 5.84
CA ALA A 63 -1.26 2.38 4.58
C ALA A 63 -0.71 1.50 3.44
N PHE A 64 -1.54 1.28 2.43
CA PHE A 64 -1.14 0.59 1.21
C PHE A 64 -0.92 1.64 0.12
N ASN A 65 0.31 1.77 -0.35
CA ASN A 65 0.65 2.77 -1.36
C ASN A 65 0.69 2.12 -2.75
N TYR A 66 0.01 2.78 -3.68
CA TYR A 66 -0.13 2.32 -5.05
C TYR A 66 0.25 3.46 -5.99
N MET A 67 1.03 3.13 -7.01
CA MET A 67 1.40 4.05 -8.07
C MET A 67 0.60 3.71 -9.33
N GLU A 68 -0.06 4.72 -9.92
CA GLU A 68 -0.74 4.58 -11.20
C GLU A 68 0.30 4.34 -12.30
N THR A 69 0.13 3.25 -13.05
CA THR A 69 1.07 2.83 -14.11
C THR A 69 0.48 3.04 -15.51
N GLY A 70 -0.81 3.38 -15.62
CA GLY A 70 -1.46 3.77 -16.88
C GLY A 70 -2.96 3.51 -16.90
N ASP A 71 -3.61 3.91 -17.99
CA ASP A 71 -5.02 3.61 -18.25
C ASP A 71 -5.16 2.28 -19.01
N LEU A 72 -6.14 1.45 -18.62
CA LEU A 72 -6.49 0.24 -19.38
C LEU A 72 -7.03 0.56 -20.79
N ALA A 73 -7.43 1.82 -21.04
CA ALA A 73 -8.13 2.25 -22.24
C ALA A 73 -7.26 2.39 -23.50
N THR A 74 -5.92 2.38 -23.39
CA THR A 74 -5.03 2.75 -24.52
C THR A 74 -4.18 1.62 -25.12
N SER A 75 -4.21 0.40 -24.58
CA SER A 75 -3.40 -0.70 -25.15
C SER A 75 -4.02 -1.41 -26.38
N ALA A 76 -5.21 -1.00 -26.86
CA ALA A 76 -5.93 -1.70 -27.92
C ALA A 76 -6.01 -1.00 -29.29
N ARG A 77 -5.13 -0.02 -29.59
CA ARG A 77 -5.17 0.68 -30.90
C ARG A 77 -3.87 0.74 -31.68
N GLN A 78 -2.90 -0.11 -31.36
CA GLN A 78 -1.69 -0.24 -32.18
C GLN A 78 -1.72 -1.56 -32.96
N GLY A 79 -2.47 -1.55 -34.07
CA GLY A 79 -2.49 -2.72 -34.95
C GLY A 79 -3.56 -2.73 -36.03
N THR A 80 -3.42 -1.90 -37.08
CA THR A 80 -3.72 -2.31 -38.45
C THR A 80 -2.94 -1.47 -39.46
N LYS A 81 -1.95 -2.12 -40.07
CA LYS A 81 -1.33 -1.79 -41.35
C LYS A 81 -2.39 -1.82 -42.48
N ARG A 82 -2.65 -0.68 -43.14
CA ARG A 82 -3.16 -0.49 -44.53
C ARG A 82 -3.57 1.00 -44.66
N GLY A 83 -3.19 1.78 -45.64
CA GLY A 83 -2.47 1.51 -46.87
C GLY A 83 -1.89 2.80 -47.45
N TYR A 84 -0.92 2.59 -48.32
CA TYR A 84 -0.35 3.57 -49.22
C TYR A 84 -1.44 4.04 -50.20
N SER A 85 -1.55 5.35 -50.43
CA SER A 85 -2.03 5.88 -51.72
C SER A 85 -1.49 7.28 -51.93
N SER A 86 -0.46 7.37 -52.77
CA SER A 86 -0.01 8.58 -53.45
C SER A 86 -0.73 8.72 -54.80
N ALA A 87 -0.78 9.97 -55.28
CA ALA A 87 -1.11 10.45 -56.64
C ALA A 87 -2.62 10.53 -56.98
N THR A 88 -3.12 11.55 -57.66
CA THR A 88 -2.53 12.66 -58.46
C THR A 88 -3.32 13.94 -58.22
#